data_AF-A0A1H3MTX1-F1
#
_entry.id   AF-A0A1H3MTX1-F1
#
_cell.length_a   1.000
_cell.length_b   1.000
_cell.length_c   1.000
_cell.angle_alpha   90.00
_cell.angle_beta   90.00
_cell.angle_gamma   90.00
#
_symmetry.space_group_name_H-M   'P 1'
#
loop_
_entity.id
_entity.type
_entity.pdbx_description
1 polymer ?
#
loop_
_entity_poly.entity_id
_entity_poly.type
_entity_poly.pdbx_seq_one_letter_code
_entity_poly.pdbx_strand_id
1 'polypeptide(L)'
;MAKKQRTYDMEYKAQAVKLAQEIGGHKAAKELGVPDGTIYCWIKAFKEGRLHVASAVHTPDDALSLNEELIELRKRIREQEKEIQRLKEEN
;
A
#
# COMPACT_ATOMS: atom_id res chain seq x y z
N MET A 1 -11.47 -16.77 -33.06
CA MET A 1 -10.66 -17.23 -31.91
C MET A 1 -11.18 -16.53 -30.65
N ALA A 2 -11.91 -17.23 -29.78
CA ALA A 2 -12.39 -16.64 -28.54
C ALA A 2 -11.21 -16.40 -27.60
N LYS A 3 -10.83 -15.13 -27.37
CA LYS A 3 -9.85 -14.77 -26.35
C LYS A 3 -10.44 -15.17 -25.01
N LYS A 4 -9.99 -16.30 -24.45
CA LYS A 4 -10.34 -16.77 -23.10
C LYS A 4 -10.00 -15.63 -22.14
N GLN A 5 -11.00 -14.88 -21.71
CA GLN A 5 -10.81 -13.78 -20.76
C GLN A 5 -10.28 -14.42 -19.48
N ARG A 6 -8.96 -14.29 -19.25
CA ARG A 6 -8.38 -14.62 -17.95
C ARG A 6 -8.98 -13.62 -16.97
N THR A 7 -9.99 -14.06 -16.23
CA THR A 7 -10.53 -13.32 -15.10
C THR A 7 -9.47 -13.39 -14.00
N TYR A 8 -8.73 -12.30 -13.83
CA TYR A 8 -7.82 -12.14 -12.71
C TYR A 8 -8.63 -11.69 -11.50
N ASP A 9 -8.47 -12.39 -10.39
CA ASP A 9 -9.03 -12.02 -9.10
C ASP A 9 -8.61 -10.59 -8.70
N MET A 10 -9.46 -9.92 -7.93
CA MET A 10 -9.15 -8.57 -7.45
C MET A 10 -7.88 -8.56 -6.59
N GLU A 11 -7.69 -9.58 -5.75
CA GLU A 11 -6.46 -9.77 -4.99
C GLU A 11 -5.22 -9.93 -5.89
N TYR A 12 -5.36 -10.66 -7.00
CA TYR A 12 -4.27 -10.84 -7.94
C TYR A 12 -3.89 -9.51 -8.61
N LYS A 13 -4.89 -8.73 -9.03
CA LYS A 13 -4.66 -7.38 -9.59
C LYS A 13 -4.03 -6.45 -8.57
N ALA A 14 -4.43 -6.56 -7.31
CA ALA A 14 -3.87 -5.78 -6.22
C ALA A 14 -2.38 -6.11 -5.98
N GLN A 15 -2.04 -7.39 -5.87
CA GLN A 15 -0.65 -7.84 -5.74
C GLN A 15 0.20 -7.42 -6.95
N ALA A 16 -0.37 -7.49 -8.15
CA ALA A 16 0.30 -7.08 -9.38
C ALA A 16 0.65 -5.58 -9.40
N VAL A 17 -0.26 -4.73 -8.90
CA VAL A 17 -0.02 -3.30 -8.76
C VAL A 17 1.01 -3.01 -7.67
N LYS A 18 0.95 -3.71 -6.54
CA LYS A 18 1.95 -3.57 -5.46
C LYS A 18 3.35 -3.92 -5.95
N LEU A 19 3.50 -5.07 -6.60
CA LEU A 19 4.77 -5.48 -7.21
C LEU A 19 5.25 -4.46 -8.25
N ALA A 20 4.34 -3.92 -9.06
CA ALA A 20 4.69 -2.89 -10.03
C ALA A 20 5.17 -1.57 -9.40
N GLN A 21 4.73 -1.22 -8.18
CA GLN A 21 5.26 -0.08 -7.44
C GLN A 21 6.65 -0.37 -6.85
N GLU A 22 6.89 -1.60 -6.38
CA GLU A 22 8.16 -2.00 -5.73
C GLU A 22 9.30 -2.24 -6.73
N ILE A 23 9.05 -2.95 -7.83
CA ILE A 23 10.09 -3.34 -8.82
C ILE A 23 9.93 -2.66 -10.19
N GLY A 24 8.86 -1.89 -10.39
CA GLY A 24 8.52 -1.24 -11.65
C GLY A 24 7.62 -2.09 -12.55
N GLY A 25 6.66 -1.44 -13.22
CA GLY A 25 5.60 -2.11 -14.00
C GLY A 25 6.09 -3.09 -15.07
N HIS A 26 7.20 -2.79 -15.75
CA HIS A 26 7.76 -3.70 -16.76
C HIS A 26 8.32 -5.01 -16.15
N LYS A 27 9.02 -4.90 -15.00
CA LYS A 27 9.54 -6.09 -14.30
C LYS A 27 8.39 -6.91 -13.69
N ALA A 28 7.41 -6.24 -13.08
CA ALA A 28 6.23 -6.90 -12.55
C ALA A 28 5.43 -7.66 -13.63
N ALA A 29 5.29 -7.08 -14.82
CA ALA A 29 4.66 -7.74 -15.96
C ALA A 29 5.38 -9.04 -16.35
N LYS A 30 6.72 -9.01 -16.38
CA LYS A 30 7.56 -10.16 -16.69
C LYS A 30 7.46 -11.26 -15.63
N GLU A 31 7.53 -10.89 -14.35
CA GLU A 31 7.42 -11.83 -13.22
C GLU A 31 6.06 -12.51 -13.15
N LEU A 32 4.99 -11.76 -13.42
CA LEU A 32 3.62 -12.26 -13.36
C LEU A 32 3.17 -12.93 -14.67
N GLY A 33 3.98 -12.86 -15.73
CA GLY A 33 3.62 -13.37 -17.05
C GLY A 33 2.38 -12.71 -17.66
N VAL A 34 2.11 -11.46 -17.27
CA VAL A 34 0.99 -10.66 -17.78
C VAL A 34 1.50 -9.62 -18.78
N PRO A 35 0.68 -9.20 -19.75
CA PRO A 35 1.07 -8.16 -20.70
C PRO A 35 1.38 -6.86 -19.93
N ASP A 36 2.45 -6.17 -20.35
CA ASP A 36 2.82 -4.86 -19.79
C ASP A 36 1.63 -3.89 -19.79
N GLY A 37 0.90 -3.77 -20.90
CA GLY A 37 -0.30 -2.94 -21.00
C GLY A 37 -1.39 -3.30 -19.99
N THR A 38 -1.48 -4.56 -19.57
CA THR A 38 -2.46 -5.00 -18.56
C THR A 38 -2.07 -4.52 -17.16
N ILE A 39 -0.78 -4.64 -16.81
CA ILE A 39 -0.22 -4.07 -15.57
C ILE A 39 -0.41 -2.55 -15.55
N TYR A 40 -0.12 -1.85 -16.66
CA TYR A 40 -0.32 -0.40 -16.74
C TYR A 40 -1.78 0.00 -16.58
N CYS A 41 -2.73 -0.77 -17.15
CA CYS A 41 -4.15 -0.55 -16.92
C CYS A 41 -4.52 -0.72 -15.44
N TRP A 42 -3.97 -1.72 -14.74
CA TRP A 42 -4.24 -1.91 -13.31
C TRP A 42 -3.62 -0.82 -12.44
N ILE A 43 -2.40 -0.39 -12.72
CA ILE A 43 -1.75 0.75 -12.04
C ILE A 43 -2.57 2.03 -12.26
N LYS A 44 -3.07 2.24 -13.48
CA LYS A 44 -3.92 3.40 -13.80
C LYS A 44 -5.25 3.34 -13.04
N ALA A 45 -5.91 2.18 -13.03
CA ALA A 45 -7.14 1.97 -12.26
C ALA A 45 -6.92 2.15 -10.75
N PHE A 46 -5.75 1.76 -10.24
CA PHE A 46 -5.33 2.01 -8.87
C PHE A 46 -5.15 3.51 -8.59
N LYS A 47 -4.47 4.26 -9.47
CA LYS A 47 -4.34 5.72 -9.36
C LYS A 47 -5.68 6.45 -9.44
N GLU A 48 -6.62 5.93 -10.21
CA GLU A 48 -7.99 6.48 -10.33
C GLU A 48 -8.91 6.02 -9.17
N GLY A 49 -8.40 5.29 -8.17
CA GLY A 49 -9.18 4.80 -7.02
C GLY A 49 -10.21 3.72 -7.37
N ARG A 50 -10.18 3.19 -8.60
CA ARG A 50 -11.08 2.12 -9.08
C ARG A 50 -10.61 0.72 -8.70
N LEU A 51 -9.39 0.59 -8.18
CA LEU A 51 -8.80 -0.69 -7.79
C LEU A 51 -8.11 -0.49 -6.45
N HIS A 52 -8.71 -1.00 -5.37
CA HIS A 52 -8.12 -0.93 -4.03
C HIS A 52 -7.20 -2.13 -3.83
N VAL A 53 -5.91 -1.87 -3.63
CA VAL A 53 -4.99 -2.88 -3.10
C VAL A 53 -5.32 -3.02 -1.63
N ALA A 54 -5.77 -4.20 -1.20
CA ALA A 54 -6.16 -4.46 0.20
C ALA A 54 -5.00 -4.34 1.22
N SER A 55 -3.78 -4.01 0.78
CA SER A 55 -2.63 -3.79 1.67
C SER A 55 -1.49 -3.04 0.95
N ALA A 56 -1.20 -1.81 1.42
CA ALA A 56 -0.14 -0.87 0.99
C ALA A 56 -0.60 0.21 -0.02
N VAL A 57 -0.96 1.43 0.41
CA VAL A 57 -0.17 2.54 1.01
C VAL A 57 0.10 3.64 -0.02
N HIS A 58 -0.30 4.86 0.37
CA HIS A 58 0.08 6.17 -0.16
C HIS A 58 -0.52 6.63 -1.49
N THR A 59 -1.73 7.17 -1.40
CA THR A 59 -2.06 8.37 -2.19
C THR A 59 -1.34 9.59 -1.58
N PRO A 60 -1.05 10.66 -2.33
CA PRO A 60 -0.41 11.86 -1.77
C PRO A 60 -1.27 12.56 -0.68
N ASP A 61 -2.55 12.22 -0.57
CA ASP A 61 -3.44 12.64 0.51
C ASP A 61 -3.15 11.87 1.82
N ASP A 62 -2.85 10.56 1.72
CA ASP A 62 -2.39 9.75 2.85
C ASP A 62 -1.03 10.19 3.40
N ALA A 63 -0.15 10.81 2.60
CA ALA A 63 1.18 11.20 3.08
C ALA A 63 1.13 12.32 4.13
N LEU A 64 0.11 13.18 4.05
CA LEU A 64 -0.17 14.18 5.08
C LEU A 64 -0.78 13.52 6.32
N SER A 65 -1.79 12.67 6.12
CA SER A 65 -2.46 11.93 7.19
C SER A 65 -1.51 11.00 7.97
N LEU A 66 -0.57 10.33 7.30
CA LEU A 66 0.42 9.46 7.94
C LEU A 66 1.45 10.25 8.76
N ASN A 67 1.78 11.47 8.32
CA ASN A 67 2.66 12.36 9.08
C ASN A 67 1.94 12.86 10.34
N GLU A 68 0.66 13.20 10.23
CA GLU A 68 -0.18 13.55 11.38
C GLU A 68 -0.27 12.38 12.37
N GLU A 69 -0.51 11.17 11.89
CA GLU A 69 -0.55 9.96 12.72
C GLU A 69 0.81 9.66 13.38
N LEU A 70 1.93 9.87 12.67
CA LEU A 70 3.29 9.77 13.23
C LEU A 70 3.54 10.77 14.36
N ILE A 71 3.03 12.00 14.23
CA ILE A 71 3.17 13.04 15.26
C ILE A 71 2.35 12.67 16.49
N GLU A 72 1.12 12.18 16.32
CA GLU A 72 0.28 11.72 17.42
C GLU A 72 0.87 10.52 18.15
N LEU A 73 1.39 9.53 17.41
CA LEU A 73 2.06 8.37 18.00
C LEU A 73 3.33 8.76 18.77
N ARG A 74 4.16 9.67 18.24
CA ARG A 74 5.31 10.21 18.98
C ARG A 74 4.90 10.98 20.24
N LYS A 75 3.75 11.64 20.23
CA LYS A 75 3.22 12.33 21.41
C LYS A 75 2.75 11.33 22.47
N ARG A 76 2.01 10.29 22.07
CA ARG A 76 1.57 9.21 22.96
C ARG A 76 2.75 8.46 23.59
N ILE A 77 3.80 8.15 22.81
CA ILE A 77 5.02 7.52 23.34
C ILE A 77 5.64 8.38 24.44
N ARG A 78 5.81 9.68 24.21
CA ARG A 78 6.38 10.58 25.23
C ARG A 78 5.52 10.68 26.49
N GLU A 79 4.21 10.61 26.35
CA GLU A 79 3.29 10.62 27.50
C GLU A 79 3.38 9.31 28.28
N GLN A 80 3.39 8.18 27.59
CA GLN A 80 3.58 6.86 28.18
C GLN A 80 4.95 6.72 28.85
N GLU A 81 6.03 7.25 28.26
CA GLU A 81 7.35 7.22 28.88
C GLU A 81 7.41 8.00 30.20
N LYS A 82 6.73 9.15 30.29
CA LYS A 82 6.61 9.91 31.54
C LYS A 82 5.80 9.16 32.59
N GLU A 83 4.76 8.44 32.16
CA GLU A 83 3.95 7.63 33.06
C GLU A 83 4.72 6.41 33.57
N ILE A 84 5.49 5.75 32.70
CA ILE A 84 6.43 4.68 33.09
C ILE A 84 7.47 5.20 34.08
N GLN A 85 7.99 6.41 33.87
CA GLN A 85 8.95 7.02 34.79
C GLN A 85 8.32 7.28 36.17
N ARG A 86 7.11 7.85 36.24
CA ARG A 86 6.40 8.04 37.51
C ARG A 86 6.10 6.74 38.22
N LEU A 87 5.62 5.72 37.50
CA LEU A 87 5.35 4.40 38.07
C LEU A 87 6.61 3.67 38.55
N LYS A 88 7.77 3.99 37.98
CA LYS A 88 9.08 3.49 38.45
C LYS A 88 9.62 4.25 39.66
N GLU A 89 9.26 5.52 39.84
CA GLU A 89 9.63 6.30 41.03
C GLU A 89 8.70 6.04 42.22
N GLU A 90 7.50 5.50 41.99
CA GLU A 90 6.48 5.20 43.00
C GLU A 90 6.47 3.71 43.47
N ASN A 91 7.35 2.85 42.92
CA ASN A 91 7.63 1.48 43.36
C ASN A 91 9.04 1.36 43.96
#